data_AF-A0A9E2NX15-F1
#
_entry.id   AF-A0A9E2NX15-F1
#
_cell.length_a   1.000
_cell.length_b   1.000
_cell.length_c   1.000
_cell.angle_alpha   90.00
_cell.angle_beta   90.00
_cell.angle_gamma   90.00
#
_symmetry.space_group_name_H-M   'P 1'
#
loop_
_entity.id
_entity.type
_entity.pdbx_description
1 polymer ?
#
loop_
_entity_poly.entity_id
_entity_poly.type
_entity_poly.pdbx_seq_one_letter_code
_entity_poly.pdbx_strand_id
1 'polypeptide(L)'
;MTVDNKKIEKFLFNIQFNKSFLLEANEWENKFLFNICESHGITKKELALFIYDYRQSNSKKITKRKITGRVLDTKTGIIYKNVLDYSKKTGISKNKAYANVQKNTKRFKLLEVNE
;
A
#
# COMPACT_ATOMS: atom_id res chain seq x y z
N MET A 1 -7.27 25.92 9.45
CA MET A 1 -6.64 26.03 8.12
C MET A 1 -7.23 24.95 7.24
N THR A 2 -8.04 25.34 6.27
CA THR A 2 -8.70 24.39 5.34
C THR A 2 -7.70 24.09 4.22
N VAL A 3 -7.31 22.83 4.06
CA VAL A 3 -6.41 22.43 2.96
C VAL A 3 -7.18 22.53 1.65
N ASP A 4 -6.71 23.34 0.70
CA ASP A 4 -7.27 23.36 -0.64
C ASP A 4 -6.78 22.15 -1.44
N ASN A 5 -7.50 21.03 -1.28
CA ASN A 5 -7.18 19.78 -1.95
C ASN A 5 -7.13 19.94 -3.48
N LYS A 6 -7.96 20.80 -4.08
CA LYS A 6 -7.98 20.99 -5.55
C LYS A 6 -6.67 21.62 -6.03
N LYS A 7 -6.12 22.55 -5.26
CA LYS A 7 -4.82 23.19 -5.55
C LYS A 7 -3.69 22.16 -5.53
N ILE A 8 -3.65 21.28 -4.53
CA ILE A 8 -2.63 20.24 -4.41
C ILE A 8 -2.79 19.18 -5.51
N GLU A 9 -4.02 18.81 -5.85
CA GLU A 9 -4.27 17.89 -6.96
C GLU A 9 -3.83 18.45 -8.31
N LYS A 10 -4.05 19.76 -8.55
CA LYS A 10 -3.56 20.44 -9.75
C LYS A 10 -2.03 20.48 -9.79
N PHE A 11 -1.38 20.72 -8.65
CA PHE A 11 0.08 20.63 -8.55
C PHE A 11 0.59 19.24 -8.93
N LEU A 12 0.07 18.18 -8.31
CA LEU A 12 0.47 16.81 -8.60
C LEU A 12 0.23 16.44 -10.08
N PHE A 13 -0.87 16.93 -10.67
CA PHE A 13 -1.14 16.75 -12.09
C PHE A 13 -0.12 17.48 -12.98
N ASN A 14 0.22 18.73 -12.67
CA ASN A 14 1.16 19.53 -13.46
C ASN A 14 2.57 18.92 -13.52
N ILE A 15 3.01 18.30 -12.42
CA ILE A 15 4.30 17.61 -12.35
C ILE A 15 4.21 16.14 -12.80
N GLN A 16 3.05 15.73 -13.33
CA GLN A 16 2.75 14.35 -13.74
C GLN A 16 3.05 13.30 -12.65
N PHE A 17 2.88 13.67 -11.38
CA PHE A 17 3.21 12.81 -10.26
C PHE A 17 2.13 11.74 -10.06
N ASN A 18 2.56 10.48 -10.02
CA ASN A 18 1.65 9.39 -9.76
C ASN A 18 1.27 9.32 -8.28
N LYS A 19 0.00 9.63 -7.97
CA LYS A 19 -0.53 9.64 -6.60
C LYS A 19 -0.42 8.29 -5.88
N SER A 20 -0.28 7.17 -6.60
CA SER A 20 -0.06 5.87 -5.95
C SER A 20 1.22 5.84 -5.12
N PHE A 21 2.24 6.64 -5.47
CA PHE A 21 3.47 6.76 -4.71
C PHE A 21 3.28 7.42 -3.34
N LEU A 22 2.23 8.25 -3.18
CA LEU A 22 1.88 8.80 -1.87
C LEU A 22 1.41 7.72 -0.89
N LEU A 23 0.98 6.55 -1.39
CA LEU A 23 0.53 5.44 -0.55
C LEU A 23 1.69 4.70 0.12
N GLU A 24 2.87 4.75 -0.49
CA GLU A 24 4.08 4.15 0.05
C GLU A 24 4.86 5.21 0.83
N ALA A 25 5.51 4.80 1.93
CA ALA A 25 6.35 5.69 2.73
C ALA A 25 7.74 5.85 2.08
N ASN A 26 7.77 6.18 0.79
CA ASN A 26 9.02 6.45 0.08
C ASN A 26 9.54 7.83 0.46
N GLU A 27 10.64 7.86 1.20
CA GLU A 27 11.22 9.09 1.72
C GLU A 27 11.70 10.04 0.61
N TRP A 28 12.23 9.48 -0.48
CA TRP A 28 12.73 10.24 -1.64
C TRP A 28 11.63 11.00 -2.39
N GLU A 29 10.49 10.36 -2.63
CA GLU A 29 9.37 10.97 -3.36
C GLU A 29 8.69 12.07 -2.53
N ASN A 30 8.55 11.84 -1.22
CA ASN A 30 8.05 12.87 -0.32
C ASN A 30 9.02 14.05 -0.25
N LYS A 31 10.33 13.79 -0.17
CA LYS A 31 11.35 14.84 -0.17
C LYS A 31 11.35 15.65 -1.47
N PHE A 32 11.20 14.99 -2.62
CA PHE A 32 11.04 15.66 -3.90
C PHE A 32 9.84 16.62 -3.89
N LEU A 33 8.66 16.14 -3.47
CA LEU A 33 7.46 16.97 -3.40
C LEU A 33 7.62 18.16 -2.44
N PHE A 34 8.22 17.95 -1.26
CA PHE A 34 8.47 19.04 -0.32
C PHE A 34 9.50 20.07 -0.82
N ASN A 35 10.40 19.68 -1.71
CA ASN A 35 11.38 20.59 -2.30
C ASN A 35 10.77 21.51 -3.36
N ILE A 36 9.75 21.03 -4.07
CA ILE A 36 9.13 21.80 -5.17
C ILE A 36 7.79 22.42 -4.78
N CYS A 37 7.14 22.02 -3.69
CA CYS A 37 5.78 22.49 -3.39
C CYS A 37 5.69 24.02 -3.24
N GLU A 38 6.70 24.65 -2.66
CA GLU A 38 6.71 26.10 -2.41
C GLU A 38 6.79 26.92 -3.71
N SER A 39 7.53 26.44 -4.73
CA SER A 39 7.58 27.11 -6.05
C SER A 39 6.26 27.01 -6.81
N HIS A 40 5.39 26.08 -6.40
CA HIS A 40 4.02 25.93 -6.90
C HIS A 40 2.96 26.57 -5.97
N GLY A 41 3.41 27.39 -5.01
CA GLY A 41 2.53 28.12 -4.09
C GLY A 41 1.85 27.23 -3.05
N ILE A 42 2.34 26.01 -2.80
CA ILE A 42 1.85 25.09 -1.78
C ILE A 42 2.84 25.05 -0.63
N THR A 43 2.37 25.31 0.58
CA THR A 43 3.22 25.20 1.77
C THR A 43 3.51 23.74 2.08
N LYS A 44 4.68 23.47 2.66
CA LYS A 44 5.04 22.12 3.14
C LYS A 44 3.99 21.57 4.11
N LYS A 45 3.38 22.44 4.93
CA LYS A 45 2.32 22.05 5.88
C LYS A 45 1.04 21.58 5.16
N GLU A 46 0.60 22.30 4.13
CA GLU A 46 -0.56 21.91 3.32
C GLU A 46 -0.31 20.58 2.60
N LEU A 47 0.88 20.41 2.01
CA LEU A 47 1.26 19.16 1.36
C LEU A 47 1.32 17.98 2.35
N ALA A 48 1.89 18.18 3.54
CA ALA A 48 1.97 17.14 4.57
C ALA A 48 0.58 16.69 5.04
N LEU A 49 -0.33 17.64 5.27
CA LEU A 49 -1.72 17.34 5.64
C LEU A 49 -2.44 16.57 4.53
N PHE A 50 -2.27 17.00 3.27
CA PHE A 50 -2.85 16.29 2.13
C PHE A 50 -2.32 14.84 2.02
N ILE A 51 -1.00 14.64 2.14
CA ILE A 51 -0.41 13.29 2.08
C ILE A 51 -0.93 12.43 3.22
N TYR A 52 -1.04 12.98 4.44
CA TYR A 52 -1.60 12.29 5.58
C TYR A 52 -3.07 11.88 5.34
N ASP A 53 -3.91 12.80 4.91
CA ASP A 53 -5.34 12.55 4.64
C ASP A 53 -5.54 11.59 3.47
N TYR A 54 -4.72 11.73 2.41
CA TYR A 54 -4.72 10.83 1.26
C TYR A 54 -4.33 9.42 1.68
N ARG A 55 -3.29 9.27 2.52
CA ARG A 55 -2.90 7.98 3.11
C ARG A 55 -3.99 7.43 4.00
N GLN A 56 -4.61 8.21 4.88
CA GLN A 56 -5.66 7.71 5.77
C GLN A 56 -6.94 7.30 5.02
N SER A 57 -7.31 8.04 3.99
CA SER A 57 -8.48 7.73 3.16
C SER A 57 -8.25 6.50 2.28
N ASN A 58 -7.00 6.26 1.85
CA ASN A 58 -6.63 5.11 1.03
C ASN A 58 -5.95 3.98 1.83
N SER A 59 -5.68 4.16 3.13
CA SER A 59 -5.07 3.14 3.97
C SER A 59 -6.00 1.95 4.12
N LYS A 60 -7.33 2.18 4.16
CA LYS A 60 -8.35 1.11 4.06
C LYS A 60 -8.25 0.26 2.78
N LYS A 61 -7.68 0.79 1.69
CA LYS A 61 -7.36 0.02 0.47
C LYS A 61 -6.04 -0.75 0.60
N ILE A 62 -5.09 -0.25 1.40
CA ILE A 62 -3.79 -0.87 1.64
C ILE A 62 -3.89 -1.98 2.73
N THR A 63 -4.67 -1.77 3.80
CA THR A 63 -4.91 -2.77 4.85
C THR A 63 -5.74 -3.96 4.37
N LYS A 64 -6.48 -3.85 3.28
CA LYS A 64 -7.13 -5.00 2.62
C LYS A 64 -6.17 -6.02 1.99
N ARG A 65 -4.85 -5.79 2.00
CA ARG A 65 -3.86 -6.71 1.42
C ARG A 65 -2.71 -7.12 2.32
N LYS A 66 -2.76 -6.83 3.63
CA LYS A 66 -1.94 -7.60 4.56
C LYS A 66 -2.65 -8.93 4.78
N ILE A 67 -2.25 -9.94 4.01
CA ILE A 67 -2.57 -11.34 4.33
C ILE A 67 -1.83 -11.68 5.62
N THR A 68 -2.40 -11.30 6.75
CA THR A 68 -1.93 -11.63 8.10
C THR A 68 -2.60 -12.89 8.64
N GLY A 69 -3.53 -13.46 7.87
CA GLY A 69 -4.16 -14.74 8.17
C GLY A 69 -3.28 -15.96 7.90
N ARG A 70 -3.63 -17.08 8.55
CA ARG A 70 -3.09 -18.39 8.18
C ARG A 70 -3.51 -18.71 6.75
N VAL A 71 -2.65 -19.38 6.00
CA VAL A 71 -2.92 -19.74 4.60
C VAL A 71 -3.14 -21.24 4.52
N LEU A 72 -4.33 -21.68 4.10
CA LEU A 72 -4.64 -23.07 3.81
C LEU A 72 -4.45 -23.34 2.31
N ASP A 73 -3.58 -24.28 1.93
CA ASP A 73 -3.56 -24.84 0.58
C ASP A 73 -4.57 -25.98 0.50
N THR A 74 -5.69 -25.77 -0.18
CA THR A 74 -6.78 -26.75 -0.30
C THR A 74 -6.38 -27.97 -1.12
N LYS A 75 -5.31 -27.90 -1.91
CA LYS A 75 -4.80 -29.04 -2.69
C LYS A 75 -4.00 -30.01 -1.84
N THR A 76 -3.24 -29.51 -0.86
CA THR A 76 -2.34 -30.32 -0.03
C THR A 76 -2.86 -30.49 1.40
N GLY A 77 -3.84 -29.69 1.82
CA GLY A 77 -4.35 -29.66 3.19
C GLY A 77 -3.43 -28.94 4.19
N ILE A 78 -2.31 -28.38 3.74
CA ILE A 78 -1.30 -27.77 4.63
C ILE A 78 -1.75 -26.37 5.04
N ILE A 79 -1.66 -26.08 6.34
CA ILE A 79 -1.89 -24.75 6.91
C ILE A 79 -0.54 -24.10 7.23
N TYR A 80 -0.28 -22.96 6.58
CA TYR A 80 0.88 -22.13 6.81
C TYR A 80 0.54 -21.00 7.78
N LYS A 81 1.50 -20.62 8.62
CA LYS A 81 1.31 -19.53 9.59
C LYS A 81 0.93 -18.21 8.91
N ASN A 82 1.52 -17.94 7.75
CA ASN A 82 1.24 -16.80 6.89
C ASN A 82 1.85 -17.06 5.49
N VAL A 83 1.70 -16.11 4.57
CA VAL A 83 2.25 -16.20 3.19
C VAL A 83 3.79 -16.31 3.19
N LEU A 84 4.48 -15.74 4.18
CA LEU A 84 5.93 -15.82 4.28
C LEU A 84 6.39 -17.24 4.67
N ASP A 85 5.66 -17.92 5.55
CA ASP A 85 5.90 -19.33 5.90
C ASP A 85 5.68 -20.24 4.68
N TYR A 86 4.62 -20.00 3.91
CA TYR A 86 4.40 -20.67 2.63
C TYR A 86 5.56 -20.44 1.65
N SER A 87 6.00 -19.19 1.48
CA SER A 87 7.14 -18.82 0.64
C SER A 87 8.41 -19.58 1.04
N LYS A 88 8.74 -19.62 2.34
CA LYS A 88 9.91 -20.33 2.86
C LYS A 88 9.83 -21.84 2.62
N LYS A 89 8.69 -22.47 2.96
CA LYS A 89 8.52 -23.92 2.86
C LYS A 89 8.44 -24.44 1.42
N THR A 90 8.07 -23.59 0.47
CA THR A 90 7.97 -23.95 -0.96
C THR A 90 9.14 -23.46 -1.79
N GLY A 91 10.08 -22.72 -1.20
CA GLY A 91 11.21 -22.12 -1.93
C GLY A 91 10.81 -21.05 -2.94
N ILE A 92 9.59 -20.51 -2.85
CA ILE A 92 9.06 -19.50 -3.78
C ILE A 92 9.42 -18.11 -3.26
N SER A 93 9.79 -17.18 -4.14
CA SER A 93 10.04 -15.77 -3.75
C SER A 93 8.80 -15.14 -3.10
N LYS A 94 9.02 -14.25 -2.12
CA LYS A 94 7.94 -13.60 -1.34
C LYS A 94 6.87 -13.00 -2.26
N ASN A 95 7.28 -12.23 -3.27
CA ASN A 95 6.35 -11.57 -4.20
C ASN A 95 5.49 -12.59 -4.97
N LYS A 96 6.10 -13.68 -5.44
CA LYS A 96 5.40 -14.73 -6.17
C LYS A 96 4.45 -15.52 -5.25
N ALA A 97 4.82 -15.72 -3.99
CA ALA A 97 3.96 -16.33 -2.99
C ALA A 97 2.70 -15.47 -2.71
N TYR A 98 2.86 -14.16 -2.50
CA TYR A 98 1.72 -13.24 -2.35
C TYR A 98 0.82 -13.23 -3.58
N ALA A 99 1.40 -13.17 -4.78
CA ALA A 99 0.63 -13.21 -6.02
C ALA A 99 -0.15 -14.53 -6.16
N ASN A 100 0.45 -15.67 -5.82
CA ASN A 100 -0.21 -16.97 -5.89
C ASN A 100 -1.39 -17.07 -4.92
N VAL A 101 -1.19 -16.66 -3.67
CA VAL A 101 -2.24 -16.72 -2.64
C VAL A 101 -3.37 -15.75 -2.96
N GLN A 102 -3.07 -14.55 -3.50
CA GLN A 102 -4.10 -13.57 -3.88
C GLN A 102 -4.86 -13.92 -5.16
N LYS A 103 -4.18 -14.45 -6.18
CA LYS A 103 -4.79 -14.73 -7.49
C LYS A 103 -5.52 -16.08 -7.52
N ASN A 104 -5.08 -17.06 -6.73
CA ASN A 104 -5.67 -18.40 -6.72
C ASN A 104 -6.53 -18.65 -5.47
N THR A 105 -7.64 -17.92 -5.34
CA THR A 105 -8.59 -18.05 -4.22
C THR A 105 -9.29 -19.41 -4.15
N LYS A 106 -9.33 -20.17 -5.26
CA LYS A 106 -9.83 -21.56 -5.28
C LYS A 106 -8.88 -22.54 -4.58
N ARG A 107 -7.56 -22.27 -4.66
CA ARG A 107 -6.51 -23.12 -4.09
C ARG A 107 -6.08 -22.68 -2.70
N PHE A 108 -6.04 -21.38 -2.46
CA PHE A 108 -5.59 -20.83 -1.19
C PHE A 108 -6.75 -20.14 -0.49
N LYS A 109 -7.04 -20.60 0.75
CA LYS A 109 -7.97 -19.91 1.64
C LYS A 109 -7.19 -19.15 2.70
N LEU A 110 -7.56 -17.90 2.90
CA LEU A 110 -7.09 -17.10 4.01
C LEU A 110 -7.99 -17.36 5.20
N LEU A 111 -7.42 -17.94 6.24
CA LEU A 111 -8.09 -18.10 7.52
C LEU A 111 -7.82 -16.84 8.32
N GLU A 112 -8.87 -16.10 8.64
CA GLU A 112 -8.78 -14.99 9.57
C GLU A 112 -8.34 -15.54 10.93
N VAL A 113 -7.36 -14.89 11.55
CA VAL A 113 -7.02 -15.16 12.93
C VAL A 113 -8.05 -14.39 13.73
N ASN A 114 -9.07 -15.08 14.23
CA ASN A 114 -9.88 -14.54 15.30
C ASN A 114 -8.96 -14.47 16.52
N GLU A 115 -8.50 -13.26 16.87
CA GLU A 115 -8.06 -12.96 18.24
C GLU A 115 -9.26 -12.99 19.18
#